data_AF-E4PT18-F1
#
_entry.id   AF-E4PT18-F1
#
_cell.length_a   1.000
_cell.length_b   1.000
_cell.length_c   1.000
_cell.angle_alpha   90.00
_cell.angle_beta   90.00
_cell.angle_gamma   90.00
#
_symmetry.space_group_name_H-M   'P 1'
#
loop_
_entity.id
_entity.type
_entity.pdbx_description
1 polymer ?
#
loop_
_entity_poly.entity_id
_entity_poly.type
_entity_poly.pdbx_seq_one_letter_code
_entity_poly.pdbx_strand_id
1 'polypeptide(L)'
;MSENIKQAIYNFDETECLQIGYFTNEAGEIQIQHMPITIKKVPSALPKEITSLELAFSRNQNAFIDGIQDWDTSNITNMNYMFCWAENFNQDISMWNTSKVKFMSFMFYGAENFNQDISMWNTSNATNMSNMFFNVKNFNQPIGNWNTSNVTNMAGMFSSAYSFNQNISMWHVSNVTDMSYMFDGAKNFNQDISSWKTSKVKYMSFMFYNATSFNQDLSKWDTSNVNAFGQNIGASNPNWKPEHQPQFKKVYQGI
;
A
#
# COMPACT_ATOMS: atom_id res chain seq x y z
N MET A 1 5.10 -32.05 8.63
CA MET A 1 5.07 -31.67 7.20
C MET A 1 6.51 -31.48 6.79
N SER A 2 6.93 -31.96 5.62
CA SER A 2 8.26 -31.64 5.10
C SER A 2 8.32 -30.14 4.85
N GLU A 3 9.20 -29.42 5.54
CA GLU A 3 9.45 -28.01 5.24
C GLU A 3 10.00 -27.93 3.82
N ASN A 4 9.25 -27.32 2.89
CA ASN A 4 9.77 -27.05 1.54
C ASN A 4 10.79 -25.92 1.66
N ILE A 5 12.04 -26.25 2.00
CA ILE A 5 13.14 -25.29 2.10
C ILE A 5 14.08 -25.49 0.92
N LYS A 6 14.29 -24.41 0.17
CA LYS A 6 15.33 -24.28 -0.85
C LYS A 6 16.20 -23.09 -0.50
N GLN A 7 17.50 -23.31 -0.35
CA GLN A 7 18.42 -22.22 -0.04
C GLN A 7 18.71 -21.38 -1.28
N ALA A 8 18.78 -20.07 -1.09
CA ALA A 8 19.23 -19.16 -2.13
C ALA A 8 20.73 -19.34 -2.39
N ILE A 9 21.15 -19.09 -3.62
CA ILE A 9 22.56 -19.07 -4.02
C ILE A 9 22.82 -17.71 -4.67
N TYR A 10 23.89 -17.05 -4.25
CA TYR A 10 24.28 -15.74 -4.74
C TYR A 10 25.70 -15.80 -5.33
N ASN A 11 26.05 -14.80 -6.14
CA ASN A 11 27.44 -14.53 -6.47
C ASN A 11 28.20 -14.00 -5.22
N PHE A 12 29.53 -13.90 -5.32
CA PHE A 12 30.40 -13.60 -4.18
C PHE A 12 30.09 -12.27 -3.46
N ASP A 13 29.67 -11.24 -4.20
CA ASP A 13 29.37 -9.91 -3.65
C ASP A 13 27.88 -9.67 -3.38
N GLU A 14 27.05 -10.73 -3.49
CA GLU A 14 25.61 -10.68 -3.25
C GLU A 14 24.87 -9.62 -4.10
N THR A 15 25.30 -9.42 -5.35
CA THR A 15 24.62 -8.55 -6.31
C THR A 15 23.78 -9.31 -7.34
N GLU A 16 23.98 -10.62 -7.48
CA GLU A 16 23.22 -11.49 -8.37
C GLU A 16 22.75 -12.73 -7.62
N CYS A 17 21.44 -12.97 -7.65
CA CYS A 17 20.84 -14.24 -7.23
C CYS A 17 20.97 -15.25 -8.37
N LEU A 18 21.71 -16.33 -8.12
CA LEU A 18 21.92 -17.43 -9.04
C LEU A 18 20.83 -18.51 -8.88
N GLN A 19 20.28 -18.63 -7.68
CA GLN A 19 19.16 -19.52 -7.38
C GLN A 19 18.24 -18.87 -6.35
N ILE A 20 16.95 -18.76 -6.70
CA ILE A 20 15.92 -18.28 -5.78
C ILE A 20 15.71 -19.32 -4.68
N GLY A 21 15.90 -18.89 -3.43
CA GLY A 21 15.56 -19.63 -2.24
C GLY A 21 14.14 -19.33 -1.75
N TYR A 22 13.51 -20.30 -1.11
CA TYR A 22 12.18 -20.17 -0.53
C TYR A 22 11.99 -21.15 0.63
N PHE A 23 10.97 -20.91 1.45
CA PHE A 23 10.58 -21.76 2.57
C PHE A 23 9.05 -21.77 2.72
N THR A 24 8.51 -22.73 3.47
CA THR A 24 7.09 -22.68 3.88
C THR A 24 6.97 -21.86 5.16
N ASN A 25 6.22 -20.75 5.13
CA ASN A 25 6.01 -19.90 6.31
C ASN A 25 4.92 -20.45 7.24
N GLU A 26 4.69 -19.81 8.39
CA GLU A 26 3.70 -20.25 9.38
C GLU A 26 2.25 -20.24 8.86
N ALA A 27 1.96 -19.41 7.85
CA ALA A 27 0.66 -19.38 7.18
C ALA A 27 0.50 -20.48 6.12
N GLY A 28 1.53 -21.32 5.91
CA GLY A 28 1.55 -22.38 4.91
C GLY A 28 1.82 -21.88 3.48
N GLU A 29 2.22 -20.62 3.30
CA GLU A 29 2.62 -20.07 2.01
C GLU A 29 4.05 -20.52 1.67
N ILE A 30 4.33 -20.72 0.38
CA ILE A 30 5.71 -20.89 -0.09
C ILE A 30 6.25 -19.50 -0.36
N GLN A 31 7.06 -19.00 0.59
CA GLN A 31 7.59 -17.65 0.63
C GLN A 31 9.02 -17.61 0.13
N ILE A 32 9.32 -16.66 -0.75
CA ILE A 32 10.69 -16.37 -1.19
C ILE A 32 11.55 -15.91 0.00
N GLN A 33 12.81 -16.35 0.05
CA GLN A 33 13.76 -15.82 1.04
C GLN A 33 14.00 -14.32 0.80
N HIS A 34 14.18 -13.57 1.89
CA HIS A 34 14.59 -12.16 1.80
C HIS A 34 15.94 -12.07 1.08
N MET A 35 15.99 -11.26 0.03
CA MET A 35 17.19 -11.09 -0.78
C MET A 35 18.13 -10.04 -0.14
N PRO A 36 19.46 -10.17 -0.32
CA PRO A 36 20.41 -9.14 0.06
C PRO A 36 20.03 -7.77 -0.52
N ILE A 37 20.23 -6.71 0.27
CA ILE A 37 19.87 -5.34 -0.11
C ILE A 37 20.63 -4.82 -1.35
N THR A 38 21.73 -5.50 -1.70
CA THR A 38 22.61 -5.21 -2.82
C THR A 38 22.18 -5.85 -4.14
N ILE A 39 21.15 -6.71 -4.14
CA ILE A 39 20.69 -7.45 -5.33
C ILE A 39 20.30 -6.51 -6.48
N LYS A 40 20.89 -6.78 -7.64
CA LYS A 40 20.68 -6.10 -8.93
C LYS A 40 20.15 -7.03 -10.00
N LYS A 41 20.19 -8.35 -9.78
CA LYS A 41 19.77 -9.35 -10.74
C LYS A 41 19.28 -10.61 -10.05
N VAL A 42 18.24 -11.21 -10.62
CA VAL A 42 17.66 -12.48 -10.19
C VAL A 42 17.43 -13.38 -11.41
N PRO A 43 17.19 -14.69 -11.22
CA PRO A 43 16.71 -15.54 -12.30
C PRO A 43 15.37 -15.01 -12.82
N SER A 44 15.22 -14.93 -14.14
CA SER A 44 14.00 -14.45 -14.80
C SER A 44 12.78 -15.36 -14.60
N ALA A 45 13.01 -16.62 -14.24
CA ALA A 45 11.96 -17.55 -13.88
C ALA A 45 11.76 -17.59 -12.36
N LEU A 46 10.61 -17.09 -11.89
CA LEU A 46 10.14 -17.30 -10.53
C LEU A 46 9.67 -18.77 -10.37
N PRO A 47 10.15 -19.52 -9.35
CA PRO A 47 9.64 -20.86 -9.06
C PRO A 47 8.11 -20.84 -8.90
N LYS A 48 7.42 -21.70 -9.67
CA LYS A 48 5.95 -21.68 -9.81
C LYS A 48 5.21 -21.99 -8.51
N GLU A 49 5.87 -22.70 -7.61
CA GLU A 49 5.39 -23.04 -6.28
C GLU A 49 5.33 -21.83 -5.34
N ILE A 50 6.06 -20.74 -5.59
CA ILE A 50 6.05 -19.55 -4.73
C ILE A 50 4.66 -18.90 -4.77
N THR A 51 4.13 -18.63 -3.59
CA THR A 51 2.85 -17.94 -3.39
C THR A 51 3.01 -16.64 -2.61
N SER A 52 4.17 -16.39 -2.00
CA SER A 52 4.44 -15.17 -1.23
C SER A 52 5.76 -14.53 -1.63
N LEU A 53 5.68 -13.24 -1.98
CA LEU A 53 6.82 -12.35 -2.21
C LEU A 53 7.06 -11.45 -0.99
N GLU A 54 6.53 -11.82 0.18
CA GLU A 54 6.67 -11.04 1.39
C GLU A 54 8.15 -10.79 1.71
N LEU A 55 8.48 -9.51 1.93
CA LEU A 55 9.82 -8.99 2.21
C LEU A 55 10.88 -9.18 1.11
N ALA A 56 10.56 -9.76 -0.06
CA ALA A 56 11.53 -10.24 -1.05
C ALA A 56 12.70 -9.27 -1.34
N PHE A 57 12.38 -7.98 -1.54
CA PHE A 57 13.33 -6.91 -1.87
C PHE A 57 13.27 -5.75 -0.86
N SER A 58 12.86 -6.04 0.38
CA SER A 58 12.87 -5.04 1.45
C SER A 58 14.27 -4.46 1.62
N ARG A 59 14.34 -3.13 1.64
CA ARG A 59 15.55 -2.29 1.74
C ARG A 59 16.51 -2.39 0.55
N ASN A 60 16.06 -2.91 -0.60
CA ASN A 60 16.90 -2.97 -1.78
C ASN A 60 17.38 -1.58 -2.20
N GLN A 61 18.67 -1.46 -2.52
CA GLN A 61 19.33 -0.18 -2.77
C GLN A 61 19.28 0.26 -4.24
N ASN A 62 18.83 -0.59 -5.14
CA ASN A 62 18.93 -0.38 -6.57
C ASN A 62 17.59 0.09 -7.16
N ALA A 63 17.68 0.94 -8.18
CA ALA A 63 16.50 1.38 -8.93
C ALA A 63 15.93 0.28 -9.85
N PHE A 64 16.77 -0.69 -10.22
CA PHE A 64 16.49 -1.77 -11.15
C PHE A 64 17.08 -3.09 -10.65
N ILE A 65 16.31 -4.16 -10.78
CA ILE A 65 16.64 -5.53 -10.47
C ILE A 65 16.33 -6.36 -11.73
N ASP A 66 17.37 -6.72 -12.49
CA ASP A 66 17.22 -7.48 -13.71
C ASP A 66 16.57 -8.84 -13.45
N GLY A 67 15.58 -9.21 -14.26
CA GLY A 67 14.87 -10.48 -14.22
C GLY A 67 13.51 -10.44 -13.53
N ILE A 68 13.23 -9.47 -12.65
CA ILE A 68 11.91 -9.40 -11.97
C ILE A 68 10.78 -9.01 -12.93
N GLN A 69 11.10 -8.33 -14.03
CA GLN A 69 10.12 -7.96 -15.06
C GLN A 69 9.51 -9.19 -15.77
N ASP A 70 10.23 -10.32 -15.75
CA ASP A 70 9.85 -11.56 -16.44
C ASP A 70 9.13 -12.56 -15.53
N TRP A 71 9.00 -12.23 -14.23
CA TRP A 71 8.36 -13.12 -13.26
C TRP A 71 6.87 -13.33 -13.54
N ASP A 72 6.45 -14.59 -13.64
CA ASP A 72 5.03 -14.96 -13.61
C ASP A 72 4.49 -14.86 -12.17
N THR A 73 3.84 -13.75 -11.85
CA THR A 73 3.27 -13.51 -10.52
C THR A 73 1.84 -14.05 -10.35
N SER A 74 1.31 -14.84 -11.30
CA SER A 74 -0.09 -15.28 -11.30
C SER A 74 -0.47 -16.23 -10.14
N ASN A 75 0.50 -16.73 -9.38
CA ASN A 75 0.29 -17.53 -8.17
C ASN A 75 0.46 -16.76 -6.86
N ILE A 76 0.89 -15.49 -6.92
CA ILE A 76 1.20 -14.72 -5.72
C ILE A 76 -0.07 -14.24 -5.03
N THR A 77 -0.15 -14.51 -3.73
CA THR A 77 -1.24 -14.09 -2.84
C THR A 77 -0.81 -13.03 -1.83
N ASN A 78 0.50 -12.92 -1.56
CA ASN A 78 1.07 -12.02 -0.55
C ASN A 78 2.26 -11.24 -1.13
N MET A 79 2.15 -9.91 -1.12
CA MET A 79 3.19 -8.96 -1.53
C MET A 79 3.53 -7.98 -0.38
N ASN A 80 3.22 -8.33 0.87
CA ASN A 80 3.50 -7.48 2.02
C ASN A 80 4.99 -7.12 2.08
N TYR A 81 5.30 -5.85 2.35
CA TYR A 81 6.67 -5.36 2.53
C TYR A 81 7.65 -5.62 1.35
N MET A 82 7.19 -6.04 0.17
CA MET A 82 8.07 -6.54 -0.91
C MET A 82 9.19 -5.56 -1.28
N PHE A 83 8.89 -4.25 -1.34
CA PHE A 83 9.83 -3.16 -1.62
C PHE A 83 9.87 -2.14 -0.47
N CYS A 84 9.57 -2.59 0.76
CA CYS A 84 9.61 -1.73 1.95
C CYS A 84 11.02 -1.15 2.12
N TRP A 85 11.14 0.17 2.25
CA TRP A 85 12.37 0.95 2.34
C TRP A 85 13.33 0.80 1.15
N ALA A 86 12.84 0.37 -0.01
CA ALA A 86 13.63 0.35 -1.25
C ALA A 86 13.63 1.75 -1.90
N GLU A 87 14.27 2.72 -1.26
CA GLU A 87 14.18 4.17 -1.57
C GLU A 87 14.40 4.50 -3.05
N ASN A 88 15.31 3.79 -3.72
CA ASN A 88 15.67 4.02 -5.11
C ASN A 88 14.80 3.26 -6.13
N PHE A 89 14.03 2.26 -5.70
CA PHE A 89 13.29 1.37 -6.59
C PHE A 89 12.28 2.14 -7.43
N ASN A 90 12.39 2.01 -8.75
CA ASN A 90 11.48 2.65 -9.70
C ASN A 90 11.43 1.89 -11.03
N GLN A 91 11.48 0.55 -10.98
CA GLN A 91 11.43 -0.31 -12.15
C GLN A 91 9.99 -0.64 -12.54
N ASP A 92 9.73 -0.69 -13.86
CA ASP A 92 8.43 -1.08 -14.41
C ASP A 92 8.05 -2.51 -14.00
N ILE A 93 6.89 -2.61 -13.35
CA ILE A 93 6.24 -3.84 -12.88
C ILE A 93 4.75 -3.87 -13.29
N SER A 94 4.40 -3.09 -14.32
CA SER A 94 3.03 -2.94 -14.84
C SER A 94 2.46 -4.27 -15.34
N MET A 95 3.33 -5.16 -15.85
CA MET A 95 2.96 -6.45 -16.43
C MET A 95 2.70 -7.56 -15.41
N TRP A 96 2.94 -7.32 -14.12
CA TRP A 96 2.67 -8.32 -13.08
C TRP A 96 1.17 -8.61 -12.96
N ASN A 97 0.85 -9.89 -12.85
CA ASN A 97 -0.49 -10.35 -12.56
C ASN A 97 -0.74 -10.32 -11.05
N THR A 98 -1.54 -9.37 -10.59
CA THR A 98 -1.91 -9.22 -9.16
C THR A 98 -3.26 -9.82 -8.81
N SER A 99 -3.92 -10.53 -9.74
CA SER A 99 -5.33 -10.93 -9.59
C SER A 99 -5.61 -11.84 -8.40
N LYS A 100 -4.61 -12.56 -7.86
CA LYS A 100 -4.75 -13.39 -6.65
C LYS A 100 -4.22 -12.73 -5.38
N VAL A 101 -3.59 -11.56 -5.48
CA VAL A 101 -2.94 -10.89 -4.36
C VAL A 101 -4.00 -10.38 -3.39
N LYS A 102 -3.88 -10.79 -2.12
CA LYS A 102 -4.76 -10.42 -1.01
C LYS A 102 -4.13 -9.38 -0.10
N PHE A 103 -2.80 -9.48 0.11
CA PHE A 103 -2.07 -8.65 1.05
C PHE A 103 -1.02 -7.82 0.31
N MET A 104 -1.18 -6.49 0.38
CA MET A 104 -0.28 -5.49 -0.23
C MET A 104 0.21 -4.47 0.80
N SER A 105 0.07 -4.78 2.09
CA SER A 105 0.42 -3.84 3.15
C SER A 105 1.91 -3.55 3.13
N PHE A 106 2.27 -2.27 3.31
CA PHE A 106 3.65 -1.79 3.31
C PHE A 106 4.47 -2.10 2.03
N MET A 107 3.85 -2.52 0.92
CA MET A 107 4.57 -3.00 -0.26
C MET A 107 5.62 -2.01 -0.78
N PHE A 108 5.31 -0.71 -0.82
CA PHE A 108 6.22 0.36 -1.22
C PHE A 108 6.53 1.33 -0.07
N TYR A 109 6.30 0.94 1.18
CA TYR A 109 6.54 1.82 2.33
C TYR A 109 7.96 2.42 2.28
N GLY A 110 8.12 3.73 2.18
CA GLY A 110 9.43 4.39 2.12
C GLY A 110 10.22 4.17 0.81
N ALA A 111 9.63 3.61 -0.23
CA ALA A 111 10.24 3.55 -1.56
C ALA A 111 10.12 4.91 -2.26
N GLU A 112 10.80 5.93 -1.74
CA GLU A 112 10.53 7.36 -2.01
C GLU A 112 10.45 7.73 -3.50
N ASN A 113 11.25 7.06 -4.34
CA ASN A 113 11.34 7.33 -5.78
C ASN A 113 10.35 6.55 -6.64
N PHE A 114 9.60 5.59 -6.09
CA PHE A 114 8.68 4.77 -6.86
C PHE A 114 7.55 5.61 -7.47
N ASN A 115 7.41 5.56 -8.79
CA ASN A 115 6.37 6.26 -9.54
C ASN A 115 6.03 5.55 -10.86
N GLN A 116 6.06 4.21 -10.88
CA GLN A 116 5.73 3.43 -12.08
C GLN A 116 4.24 3.19 -12.23
N ASP A 117 3.78 3.13 -13.48
CA ASP A 117 2.37 2.89 -13.79
C ASP A 117 1.94 1.48 -13.36
N ILE A 118 0.99 1.43 -12.44
CA ILE A 118 0.37 0.22 -11.90
C ILE A 118 -1.16 0.28 -12.03
N SER A 119 -1.66 1.13 -12.92
CA SER A 119 -3.09 1.27 -13.20
C SER A 119 -3.73 -0.03 -13.72
N MET A 120 -2.94 -0.89 -14.38
CA MET A 120 -3.41 -2.16 -14.93
C MET A 120 -3.49 -3.30 -13.91
N TRP A 121 -3.05 -3.10 -12.68
CA TRP A 121 -3.13 -4.12 -11.63
C TRP A 121 -4.58 -4.46 -11.29
N ASN A 122 -4.85 -5.76 -11.16
CA ASN A 122 -6.12 -6.24 -10.65
C ASN A 122 -6.07 -6.32 -9.12
N THR A 123 -6.78 -5.42 -8.45
CA THR A 123 -6.83 -5.35 -6.98
C THR A 123 -8.09 -5.98 -6.38
N SER A 124 -8.92 -6.67 -7.17
CA SER A 124 -10.25 -7.13 -6.72
C SER A 124 -10.20 -8.12 -5.56
N ASN A 125 -9.08 -8.79 -5.32
CA ASN A 125 -8.89 -9.73 -4.21
C ASN A 125 -8.13 -9.12 -3.01
N ALA A 126 -7.64 -7.89 -3.13
CA ALA A 126 -6.91 -7.24 -2.06
C ALA A 126 -7.84 -6.93 -0.88
N THR A 127 -7.42 -7.32 0.32
CA THR A 127 -8.15 -7.07 1.58
C THR A 127 -7.42 -6.08 2.48
N ASN A 128 -6.10 -5.96 2.37
CA ASN A 128 -5.29 -5.06 3.16
C ASN A 128 -4.29 -4.28 2.29
N MET A 129 -4.42 -2.95 2.29
CA MET A 129 -3.55 -1.99 1.58
C MET A 129 -2.92 -0.97 2.55
N SER A 130 -2.89 -1.27 3.85
CA SER A 130 -2.36 -0.34 4.85
C SER A 130 -0.91 0.01 4.57
N ASN A 131 -0.59 1.30 4.67
CA ASN A 131 0.73 1.88 4.48
C ASN A 131 1.42 1.53 3.15
N MET A 132 0.68 1.10 2.12
CA MET A 132 1.24 0.64 0.85
C MET A 132 2.13 1.70 0.19
N PHE A 133 1.72 2.98 0.22
CA PHE A 133 2.46 4.13 -0.32
C PHE A 133 2.87 5.14 0.75
N PHE A 134 3.03 4.69 2.01
CA PHE A 134 3.53 5.55 3.08
C PHE A 134 4.94 6.08 2.72
N ASN A 135 5.15 7.39 2.80
CA ASN A 135 6.39 8.08 2.45
C ASN A 135 6.90 7.79 1.03
N VAL A 136 6.01 7.46 0.07
CA VAL A 136 6.35 7.33 -1.35
C VAL A 136 6.21 8.69 -2.02
N LYS A 137 7.21 9.55 -1.80
CA LYS A 137 7.13 10.99 -2.08
C LYS A 137 6.80 11.33 -3.54
N ASN A 138 7.27 10.53 -4.49
CA ASN A 138 7.13 10.81 -5.92
C ASN A 138 5.89 10.16 -6.58
N PHE A 139 5.19 9.25 -5.89
CA PHE A 139 4.10 8.49 -6.50
C PHE A 139 2.90 9.37 -6.85
N ASN A 140 2.49 9.35 -8.12
CA ASN A 140 1.34 10.11 -8.61
C ASN A 140 0.69 9.43 -9.84
N GLN A 141 0.58 8.10 -9.84
CA GLN A 141 0.06 7.32 -10.98
C GLN A 141 -1.45 7.05 -10.89
N PRO A 142 -2.17 6.95 -12.02
CA PRO A 142 -3.64 6.96 -12.08
C PRO A 142 -4.27 5.62 -11.65
N ILE A 143 -4.32 5.39 -10.34
CA ILE A 143 -4.90 4.18 -9.71
C ILE A 143 -6.40 4.29 -9.41
N GLY A 144 -7.09 5.26 -10.02
CA GLY A 144 -8.52 5.51 -9.81
C GLY A 144 -9.43 4.35 -10.26
N ASN A 145 -8.93 3.49 -11.16
CA ASN A 145 -9.62 2.33 -11.71
C ASN A 145 -9.50 1.06 -10.85
N TRP A 146 -8.73 1.09 -9.76
CA TRP A 146 -8.57 -0.06 -8.87
C TRP A 146 -9.90 -0.46 -8.21
N ASN A 147 -10.16 -1.77 -8.16
CA ASN A 147 -11.28 -2.32 -7.42
C ASN A 147 -10.90 -2.49 -5.95
N THR A 148 -11.43 -1.63 -5.09
CA THR A 148 -11.18 -1.64 -3.64
C THR A 148 -12.32 -2.25 -2.81
N SER A 149 -13.30 -2.89 -3.45
CA SER A 149 -14.52 -3.37 -2.78
C SER A 149 -14.30 -4.41 -1.68
N ASN A 150 -13.18 -5.15 -1.72
CA ASN A 150 -12.82 -6.13 -0.69
C ASN A 150 -11.85 -5.60 0.37
N VAL A 151 -11.35 -4.37 0.21
CA VAL A 151 -10.38 -3.79 1.14
C VAL A 151 -11.07 -3.42 2.45
N THR A 152 -10.48 -3.85 3.57
CA THR A 152 -10.97 -3.55 4.92
C THR A 152 -10.05 -2.59 5.67
N ASN A 153 -8.78 -2.46 5.27
CA ASN A 153 -7.79 -1.59 5.92
C ASN A 153 -7.02 -0.75 4.88
N MET A 154 -7.08 0.57 5.04
CA MET A 154 -6.37 1.59 4.24
C MET A 154 -5.55 2.55 5.13
N ALA A 155 -5.31 2.19 6.40
CA ALA A 155 -4.58 3.05 7.33
C ALA A 155 -3.21 3.45 6.76
N GLY A 156 -2.89 4.74 6.78
CA GLY A 156 -1.62 5.31 6.33
C GLY A 156 -1.30 5.10 4.85
N MET A 157 -2.24 4.66 4.00
CA MET A 157 -1.96 4.23 2.62
C MET A 157 -1.17 5.27 1.82
N PHE A 158 -1.47 6.56 1.95
CA PHE A 158 -0.78 7.67 1.29
C PHE A 158 -0.17 8.68 2.27
N SER A 159 0.10 8.27 3.52
CA SER A 159 0.71 9.19 4.48
C SER A 159 2.10 9.61 3.97
N SER A 160 2.42 10.90 4.01
CA SER A 160 3.63 11.52 3.45
C SER A 160 3.88 11.25 1.95
N ALA A 161 2.87 10.80 1.18
CA ALA A 161 2.94 10.71 -0.28
C ALA A 161 2.74 12.10 -0.91
N TYR A 162 3.78 12.95 -0.81
CA TYR A 162 3.67 14.39 -1.08
C TYR A 162 3.12 14.74 -2.46
N SER A 163 3.48 13.96 -3.50
CA SER A 163 3.09 14.23 -4.89
C SER A 163 1.72 13.70 -5.27
N PHE A 164 1.12 12.82 -4.45
CA PHE A 164 -0.09 12.11 -4.83
C PHE A 164 -1.31 13.04 -4.93
N ASN A 165 -1.93 13.11 -6.09
CA ASN A 165 -3.16 13.90 -6.33
C ASN A 165 -4.05 13.28 -7.42
N GLN A 166 -4.10 11.95 -7.49
CA GLN A 166 -4.87 11.23 -8.51
C GLN A 166 -6.32 10.98 -8.09
N ASN A 167 -7.23 11.07 -9.06
CA ASN A 167 -8.66 10.90 -8.81
C ASN A 167 -8.97 9.46 -8.38
N ILE A 168 -9.47 9.31 -7.15
CA ILE A 168 -9.87 8.05 -6.52
C ILE A 168 -11.34 8.05 -6.08
N SER A 169 -12.15 8.93 -6.67
CA SER A 169 -13.59 9.06 -6.39
C SER A 169 -14.39 7.78 -6.69
N MET A 170 -13.87 6.91 -7.56
CA MET A 170 -14.51 5.65 -7.96
C MET A 170 -14.23 4.48 -7.00
N TRP A 171 -13.39 4.65 -5.99
CA TRP A 171 -13.07 3.58 -5.05
C TRP A 171 -14.28 3.15 -4.20
N HIS A 172 -14.42 1.84 -4.00
CA HIS A 172 -15.48 1.23 -3.21
C HIS A 172 -15.04 0.97 -1.77
N VAL A 173 -15.15 1.98 -0.91
CA VAL A 173 -14.67 1.92 0.48
C VAL A 173 -15.69 1.39 1.50
N SER A 174 -16.84 0.84 1.06
CA SER A 174 -17.93 0.44 1.96
C SER A 174 -17.62 -0.71 2.92
N ASN A 175 -16.50 -1.41 2.73
CA ASN A 175 -15.99 -2.45 3.63
C ASN A 175 -14.82 -2.00 4.49
N VAL A 176 -14.30 -0.79 4.29
CA VAL A 176 -13.16 -0.26 5.03
C VAL A 176 -13.57 0.08 6.45
N THR A 177 -12.78 -0.40 7.41
CA THR A 177 -12.96 -0.12 8.84
C THR A 177 -11.91 0.83 9.41
N ASP A 178 -10.75 0.97 8.75
CA ASP A 178 -9.64 1.81 9.19
C ASP A 178 -9.08 2.64 8.04
N MET A 179 -9.12 3.97 8.21
CA MET A 179 -8.55 5.00 7.33
C MET A 179 -7.65 5.97 8.12
N SER A 180 -7.19 5.57 9.31
CA SER A 180 -6.33 6.41 10.15
C SER A 180 -5.10 6.82 9.37
N TYR A 181 -4.70 8.09 9.45
CA TYR A 181 -3.52 8.64 8.76
C TYR A 181 -3.52 8.51 7.22
N MET A 182 -4.61 8.10 6.56
CA MET A 182 -4.59 7.70 5.14
C MET A 182 -3.95 8.74 4.20
N PHE A 183 -4.18 10.03 4.45
CA PHE A 183 -3.60 11.16 3.70
C PHE A 183 -2.80 12.11 4.60
N ASP A 184 -2.35 11.65 5.77
CA ASP A 184 -1.54 12.48 6.67
C ASP A 184 -0.28 12.97 5.94
N GLY A 185 -0.11 14.28 5.78
CA GLY A 185 1.03 14.86 5.09
C GLY A 185 1.01 14.69 3.57
N ALA A 186 -0.07 14.19 2.95
CA ALA A 186 -0.24 14.15 1.49
C ALA A 186 -0.52 15.56 0.94
N LYS A 187 0.52 16.40 0.92
CA LYS A 187 0.41 17.86 0.75
C LYS A 187 -0.32 18.30 -0.52
N ASN A 188 -0.22 17.55 -1.62
CA ASN A 188 -0.86 17.90 -2.89
C ASN A 188 -2.26 17.29 -3.08
N PHE A 189 -2.67 16.35 -2.24
CA PHE A 189 -3.94 15.65 -2.42
C PHE A 189 -5.12 16.60 -2.18
N ASN A 190 -5.97 16.77 -3.20
CA ASN A 190 -7.19 17.58 -3.10
C ASN A 190 -8.30 17.05 -4.03
N GLN A 191 -8.38 15.73 -4.22
CA GLN A 191 -9.39 15.11 -5.07
C GLN A 191 -10.71 14.90 -4.31
N ASP A 192 -11.82 15.07 -5.03
CA ASP A 192 -13.16 14.85 -4.47
C ASP A 192 -13.37 13.36 -4.12
N ILE A 193 -13.65 13.11 -2.84
CA ILE A 193 -13.96 11.80 -2.26
C ILE A 193 -15.27 11.86 -1.46
N SER A 194 -16.10 12.88 -1.70
CA SER A 194 -17.39 13.07 -1.02
C SER A 194 -18.38 11.92 -1.27
N SER A 195 -18.20 11.17 -2.36
CA SER A 195 -19.01 10.01 -2.76
C SER A 195 -18.73 8.74 -1.94
N TRP A 196 -17.67 8.71 -1.15
CA TRP A 196 -17.25 7.53 -0.40
C TRP A 196 -18.28 7.11 0.66
N LYS A 197 -18.57 5.80 0.71
CA LYS A 197 -19.48 5.21 1.70
C LYS A 197 -18.72 4.84 2.97
N THR A 198 -18.65 5.75 3.92
CA THR A 198 -17.83 5.62 5.15
C THR A 198 -18.53 4.97 6.34
N SER A 199 -19.76 4.47 6.18
CA SER A 199 -20.58 4.02 7.31
C SER A 199 -19.96 2.90 8.16
N LYS A 200 -19.02 2.12 7.64
CA LYS A 200 -18.30 1.07 8.41
C LYS A 200 -16.97 1.53 9.03
N VAL A 201 -16.52 2.74 8.74
CA VAL A 201 -15.24 3.25 9.23
C VAL A 201 -15.32 3.46 10.74
N LYS A 202 -14.38 2.85 11.46
CA LYS A 202 -14.24 2.94 12.92
C LYS A 202 -13.13 3.88 13.33
N TYR A 203 -12.06 3.94 12.54
CA TYR A 203 -10.85 4.70 12.81
C TYR A 203 -10.51 5.60 11.61
N MET A 204 -10.41 6.91 11.85
CA MET A 204 -10.02 7.92 10.85
C MET A 204 -9.17 9.03 11.48
N SER A 205 -8.54 8.75 12.63
CA SER A 205 -7.68 9.72 13.31
C SER A 205 -6.58 10.19 12.37
N PHE A 206 -6.37 11.49 12.32
CA PHE A 206 -5.33 12.19 11.58
C PHE A 206 -5.33 11.95 10.06
N MET A 207 -6.46 11.48 9.48
CA MET A 207 -6.54 11.16 8.05
C MET A 207 -6.06 12.27 7.13
N PHE A 208 -6.29 13.55 7.47
CA PHE A 208 -5.88 14.74 6.73
C PHE A 208 -4.96 15.66 7.56
N TYR A 209 -4.29 15.14 8.58
CA TYR A 209 -3.29 15.90 9.32
C TYR A 209 -2.22 16.41 8.35
N ASN A 210 -1.84 17.69 8.39
CA ASN A 210 -0.88 18.30 7.44
C ASN A 210 -1.15 18.12 5.93
N ALA A 211 -2.35 17.69 5.51
CA ALA A 211 -2.73 17.57 4.10
C ALA A 211 -3.11 18.95 3.52
N THR A 212 -2.13 19.85 3.41
CA THR A 212 -2.36 21.30 3.27
C THR A 212 -3.16 21.73 2.05
N SER A 213 -3.23 20.97 0.97
CA SER A 213 -4.07 21.32 -0.19
C SER A 213 -5.52 20.85 -0.04
N PHE A 214 -5.80 19.92 0.87
CA PHE A 214 -7.10 19.28 0.96
C PHE A 214 -8.16 20.23 1.52
N ASN A 215 -9.24 20.43 0.77
CA ASN A 215 -10.37 21.26 1.17
C ASN A 215 -11.71 20.78 0.58
N GLN A 216 -11.87 19.48 0.34
CA GLN A 216 -13.10 18.93 -0.23
C GLN A 216 -14.22 18.85 0.81
N ASP A 217 -15.47 18.98 0.35
CA ASP A 217 -16.66 18.92 1.20
C ASP A 217 -17.02 17.46 1.53
N LEU A 218 -16.73 17.07 2.75
CA LEU A 218 -17.03 15.76 3.34
C LEU A 218 -18.14 15.84 4.40
N SER A 219 -18.89 16.94 4.46
CA SER A 219 -19.95 17.17 5.45
C SER A 219 -21.04 16.08 5.44
N LYS A 220 -21.17 15.35 4.33
CA LYS A 220 -22.15 14.28 4.11
C LYS A 220 -21.64 12.86 4.44
N TRP A 221 -20.39 12.71 4.85
CA TRP A 221 -19.88 11.40 5.25
C TRP A 221 -20.62 10.85 6.47
N ASP A 222 -20.92 9.55 6.45
CA ASP A 222 -21.47 8.86 7.60
C ASP A 222 -20.32 8.49 8.56
N THR A 223 -20.25 9.19 9.69
CA THR A 223 -19.26 8.99 10.76
C THR A 223 -19.87 8.25 11.97
N SER A 224 -21.07 7.69 11.83
CA SER A 224 -21.85 7.18 12.96
C SER A 224 -21.19 6.04 13.75
N ASN A 225 -20.25 5.33 13.11
CA ASN A 225 -19.47 4.23 13.68
C ASN A 225 -18.03 4.61 14.06
N VAL A 226 -17.64 5.88 13.89
CA VAL A 226 -16.29 6.36 14.25
C VAL A 226 -16.17 6.44 15.77
N ASN A 227 -15.10 5.86 16.31
CA ASN A 227 -14.87 5.90 17.75
C ASN A 227 -14.45 7.31 18.24
N ALA A 228 -14.46 7.51 19.56
CA ALA A 228 -14.14 8.80 20.17
C ALA A 228 -12.74 9.33 19.80
N PHE A 229 -11.75 8.44 19.69
CA PHE A 229 -10.36 8.78 19.41
C PHE A 229 -10.11 9.09 17.92
N GLY A 230 -11.02 8.68 17.04
CA GLY A 230 -10.94 8.83 15.58
C GLY A 230 -11.47 10.17 15.05
N GLN A 231 -12.00 11.05 15.90
CA GLN A 231 -12.69 12.28 15.46
C GLN A 231 -11.73 13.41 15.08
N ASN A 232 -10.47 13.35 15.49
CA ASN A 232 -9.45 14.32 15.10
C ASN A 232 -8.91 13.99 13.71
N ILE A 233 -9.68 14.29 12.66
CA ILE A 233 -9.34 13.92 11.28
C ILE A 233 -8.41 14.94 10.60
N GLY A 234 -8.43 16.22 10.98
CA GLY A 234 -7.71 17.28 10.25
C GLY A 234 -7.24 18.48 11.10
N ALA A 235 -7.02 18.33 12.41
CA ALA A 235 -6.75 19.46 13.31
C ALA A 235 -5.60 20.41 12.89
N SER A 236 -4.65 19.95 12.07
CA SER A 236 -3.53 20.77 11.57
C SER A 236 -3.61 21.09 10.07
N ASN A 237 -4.76 20.92 9.43
CA ASN A 237 -4.95 21.38 8.05
C ASN A 237 -5.56 22.80 8.04
N PRO A 238 -4.74 23.86 7.85
CA PRO A 238 -5.22 25.25 7.95
C PRO A 238 -6.17 25.64 6.82
N ASN A 239 -6.20 24.89 5.72
CA ASN A 239 -6.98 25.23 4.54
C ASN A 239 -8.32 24.48 4.46
N TRP A 240 -8.57 23.52 5.35
CA TRP A 240 -9.81 22.75 5.34
C TRP A 240 -10.91 23.45 6.11
N LYS A 241 -11.85 24.01 5.35
CA LYS A 241 -12.97 24.79 5.89
C LYS A 241 -13.80 23.98 6.89
N PRO A 242 -14.16 24.54 8.06
CA PRO A 242 -14.97 23.83 9.06
C PRO A 242 -16.29 23.27 8.52
N GLU A 243 -16.97 24.00 7.62
CA GLU A 243 -18.22 23.57 6.99
C GLU A 243 -18.07 22.37 6.04
N HIS A 244 -16.86 22.12 5.55
CA HIS A 244 -16.54 20.97 4.70
C HIS A 244 -16.17 19.72 5.53
N GLN A 245 -15.99 19.85 6.84
CA GLN A 245 -15.55 18.73 7.67
C GLN A 245 -16.73 17.78 8.02
N PRO A 246 -16.48 16.46 8.11
CA PRO A 246 -17.48 15.51 8.55
C PRO A 246 -18.00 15.86 9.95
N GLN A 247 -19.30 15.65 10.16
CA GLN A 247 -19.91 15.87 11.47
C GLN A 247 -19.76 14.62 12.31
N PHE A 248 -19.13 14.71 13.49
CA PHE A 248 -18.96 13.60 14.42
C PHE A 248 -20.00 13.64 15.54
N LYS A 249 -20.42 12.47 16.03
CA LYS A 249 -21.22 12.40 17.25
C LYS A 249 -20.37 12.91 18.43
N LYS A 250 -20.84 13.95 19.12
CA LYS A 250 -20.25 14.40 20.38
C LYS A 250 -20.25 13.24 21.36
N VAL A 251 -19.06 12.75 21.70
CA VAL A 251 -18.93 11.80 22.81
C VAL A 251 -18.98 12.64 24.07
N TYR A 252 -20.14 12.67 24.73
CA TYR A 252 -20.22 13.19 26.09
C TYR A 252 -19.27 12.35 26.94
N GLN A 253 -18.12 12.93 27.31
CA GLN A 253 -17.36 12.44 28.45
C GLN A 253 -18.17 12.81 29.69
N GLY A 254 -19.07 11.92 30.09
CA GLY A 254 -19.61 11.92 31.44
C GLY A 254 -18.46 11.59 32.39
N ILE A 255 -17.99 12.61 33.10
CA ILE A 255 -17.22 12.49 34.34
C ILE A 255 -18.20 12.09 35.44
#